data_AF-A0A9E0JY07-F1
#
_entry.id   AF-A0A9E0JY07-F1
#
_cell.length_a   1.000
_cell.length_b   1.000
_cell.length_c   1.000
_cell.angle_alpha   90.00
_cell.angle_beta   90.00
_cell.angle_gamma   90.00
#
_symmetry.space_group_name_H-M   'P 1'
#
loop_
_entity.id
_entity.type
_entity.pdbx_description
1 polymer ?
#
loop_
_entity_poly.entity_id
_entity_poly.type
_entity_poly.pdbx_seq_one_letter_code
_entity_poly.pdbx_strand_id
1 'polypeptide(L)'
;MRCKMQRSITTDLQNLFSYAFIERVPYHFIVPKKNNYLELAISERHNCCLSCNNNFITTFKNDTNVFITKDKLAKQESIYQTLGLEWNKPNKGENYIYRQNGFCQECFAKEYSKLPAQQEVYKMAKDIFDADIALINDAKELMTETIKKWLSGIETLDDVKNLELNTYLDIRNYLLNLCSNDFSINELLTNYEYDITNKIALLKGKLTLLEQDKLNLFVQIDNSVYESLSDELYNEYTVLMPTENSTGYFYYNFSISVDKINLFLEQERVGNVFELINEVGFSDIWVEWFLEYVTTLNK
;
A
#
# COMPACT_ATOMS: atom_id res chain seq x y z
N MET A 1 7.42 -20.86 -25.30
CA MET A 1 6.56 -20.96 -24.11
C MET A 1 6.50 -19.56 -23.51
N ARG A 2 5.35 -18.87 -23.63
CA ARG A 2 5.22 -17.49 -23.11
C ARG A 2 5.24 -17.58 -21.59
N CYS A 3 6.28 -17.05 -20.96
CA CYS A 3 6.30 -16.78 -19.53
C CYS A 3 5.11 -15.88 -19.25
N LYS A 4 4.01 -16.44 -18.71
CA LYS A 4 3.04 -15.59 -18.01
C LYS A 4 3.86 -14.99 -16.87
N MET A 5 4.01 -13.66 -16.83
CA MET A 5 4.45 -12.98 -15.60
C MET A 5 3.61 -13.58 -14.47
N GLN A 6 4.27 -14.30 -13.57
CA GLN A 6 3.62 -14.77 -12.36
C GLN A 6 3.22 -13.50 -11.61
N ARG A 7 1.91 -13.34 -11.44
CA ARG A 7 1.32 -12.16 -10.83
C ARG A 7 1.70 -12.21 -9.34
N SER A 8 2.31 -11.16 -8.81
CA SER A 8 2.76 -11.14 -7.41
C SER A 8 1.55 -11.12 -6.47
N ILE A 9 1.52 -12.06 -5.53
CA ILE A 9 0.49 -12.19 -4.50
C ILE A 9 0.41 -10.90 -3.69
N THR A 10 1.56 -10.38 -3.23
CA THR A 10 1.62 -9.16 -2.42
C THR A 10 1.15 -7.94 -3.22
N THR A 11 1.46 -7.87 -4.52
CA THR A 11 0.98 -6.78 -5.39
C THR A 11 -0.54 -6.81 -5.52
N ASP A 12 -1.14 -7.98 -5.71
CA ASP A 12 -2.60 -8.12 -5.79
C ASP A 12 -3.28 -7.77 -4.45
N LEU A 13 -2.70 -8.17 -3.31
CA LEU A 13 -3.17 -7.77 -1.97
C LEU A 13 -3.13 -6.25 -1.77
N GLN A 14 -2.03 -5.59 -2.17
CA GLN A 14 -1.90 -4.13 -2.10
C GLN A 14 -2.92 -3.41 -2.99
N ASN A 15 -3.16 -3.93 -4.18
CA ASN A 15 -4.16 -3.38 -5.10
C ASN A 15 -5.57 -3.53 -4.54
N LEU A 16 -5.92 -4.69 -3.97
CA LEU A 16 -7.24 -4.91 -3.39
C LEU A 16 -7.47 -4.10 -2.11
N PHE A 17 -6.45 -3.98 -1.24
CA PHE A 17 -6.54 -3.09 -0.08
C PHE A 17 -6.76 -1.64 -0.52
N SER A 18 -5.99 -1.17 -1.52
CA SER A 18 -6.16 0.18 -2.08
C SER A 18 -7.51 0.37 -2.75
N TYR A 19 -8.05 -0.65 -3.41
CA TYR A 19 -9.37 -0.62 -4.04
C TYR A 19 -10.50 -0.55 -3.01
N ALA A 20 -10.35 -1.25 -1.88
CA ALA A 20 -11.32 -1.24 -0.78
C ALA A 20 -11.28 0.07 0.01
N PHE A 21 -10.09 0.57 0.35
CA PHE A 21 -9.93 1.63 1.35
C PHE A 21 -9.39 2.98 0.81
N ILE A 22 -8.75 3.01 -0.35
CA ILE A 22 -8.01 4.19 -0.85
C ILE A 22 -8.59 4.73 -2.19
N GLU A 23 -9.74 4.21 -2.64
CA GLU A 23 -10.41 4.67 -3.88
C GLU A 23 -9.43 4.80 -5.08
N ARG A 24 -8.56 3.79 -5.27
CA ARG A 24 -7.71 3.76 -6.48
C ARG A 24 -8.53 3.27 -7.67
N VAL A 25 -8.82 4.20 -8.56
CA VAL A 25 -9.57 3.95 -9.79
C VAL A 25 -8.62 3.35 -10.86
N PRO A 26 -9.07 2.46 -11.76
CA PRO A 26 -8.22 1.87 -12.79
C PRO A 26 -7.69 2.91 -13.81
N TYR A 27 -6.38 2.83 -14.11
CA TYR A 27 -5.65 3.73 -15.03
C TYR A 27 -6.10 3.54 -16.48
N HIS A 28 -6.47 4.63 -17.16
CA HIS A 28 -6.84 4.70 -18.57
C HIS A 28 -6.27 5.95 -19.25
N PHE A 29 -5.80 5.84 -20.49
CA PHE A 29 -5.38 6.99 -21.32
C PHE A 29 -6.55 7.53 -22.15
N ILE A 30 -7.51 8.20 -21.50
CA ILE A 30 -8.66 8.80 -22.19
C ILE A 30 -8.94 10.19 -21.61
N VAL A 31 -9.03 11.21 -22.47
CA VAL A 31 -9.49 12.55 -22.08
C VAL A 31 -10.95 12.46 -21.60
N PRO A 32 -11.29 12.92 -20.38
CA PRO A 32 -12.64 12.84 -19.85
C PRO A 32 -13.70 13.49 -20.77
N LYS A 33 -14.87 12.87 -20.90
CA LYS A 33 -15.99 13.46 -21.66
C LYS A 33 -16.46 14.74 -20.96
N LYS A 34 -16.32 15.89 -21.62
CA LYS A 34 -16.54 17.25 -21.07
C LYS A 34 -17.85 17.46 -20.28
N ASN A 35 -18.90 16.70 -20.56
CA ASN A 35 -20.21 16.91 -19.92
C ASN A 35 -20.27 16.47 -18.44
N ASN A 36 -19.36 15.61 -17.98
CA ASN A 36 -19.37 15.05 -16.62
C ASN A 36 -18.27 15.65 -15.71
N TYR A 37 -17.42 16.52 -16.26
CA TYR A 37 -16.24 17.03 -15.58
C TYR A 37 -16.17 18.55 -15.63
N LEU A 38 -15.56 19.15 -14.62
CA LEU A 38 -15.16 20.56 -14.62
C LEU A 38 -13.62 20.64 -14.61
N GLU A 39 -13.07 21.42 -15.53
CA GLU A 39 -11.63 21.70 -15.58
C GLU A 39 -11.30 22.80 -14.56
N LEU A 40 -10.30 22.58 -13.69
CA LEU A 40 -9.87 23.49 -12.63
C LEU A 40 -8.34 23.51 -12.50
N ALA A 41 -7.78 24.62 -12.03
CA ALA A 41 -6.39 24.70 -11.62
C ALA A 41 -6.29 24.43 -10.11
N ILE A 42 -5.77 23.27 -9.72
CA ILE A 42 -5.70 22.84 -8.30
C ILE A 42 -4.23 22.68 -7.92
N SER A 43 -3.71 23.63 -7.16
CA SER A 43 -2.33 23.59 -6.64
C SER A 43 -2.24 23.10 -5.21
N GLU A 44 -3.35 23.10 -4.47
CA GLU A 44 -3.37 22.81 -3.04
C GLU A 44 -4.62 22.04 -2.62
N ARG A 45 -4.44 21.13 -1.66
CA ARG A 45 -5.50 20.58 -0.85
C ARG A 45 -5.32 21.01 0.60
N HIS A 46 -6.38 21.54 1.21
CA HIS A 46 -6.42 21.88 2.62
C HIS A 46 -7.11 20.75 3.39
N ASN A 47 -6.33 20.00 4.17
CA ASN A 47 -6.84 18.96 5.06
C ASN A 47 -7.18 19.57 6.42
N CYS A 48 -8.46 19.74 6.70
CA CYS A 48 -9.00 20.41 7.88
C CYS A 48 -9.34 19.40 8.98
N CYS A 49 -8.59 19.41 10.08
CA CYS A 49 -8.86 18.51 11.21
C CYS A 49 -10.10 18.95 12.00
N LEU A 50 -11.09 18.07 12.15
CA LEU A 50 -12.35 18.31 12.86
C LEU A 50 -12.21 18.46 14.38
N SER A 51 -11.06 18.09 14.95
CA SER A 51 -10.79 18.14 16.39
C SER A 51 -9.95 19.36 16.78
N CYS A 52 -8.80 19.58 16.13
CA CYS A 52 -7.91 20.70 16.46
C CYS A 52 -8.05 21.92 15.55
N ASN A 53 -8.88 21.85 14.50
CA ASN A 53 -9.06 22.90 13.48
C ASN A 53 -7.79 23.32 12.72
N ASN A 54 -6.69 22.58 12.88
CA ASN A 54 -5.48 22.81 12.10
C ASN A 54 -5.70 22.39 10.65
N ASN A 55 -5.13 23.19 9.74
CA ASN A 55 -5.10 22.91 8.31
C ASN A 55 -3.72 22.40 7.91
N PHE A 56 -3.69 21.20 7.34
CA PHE A 56 -2.49 20.61 6.75
C PHE A 56 -2.58 20.77 5.25
N ILE A 57 -1.65 21.52 4.67
CA ILE A 57 -1.67 21.82 3.24
C ILE A 57 -0.85 20.78 2.49
N THR A 58 -1.52 20.03 1.61
CA THR A 58 -0.88 19.21 0.59
C THR A 58 -0.72 20.07 -0.65
N THR A 59 0.49 20.15 -1.20
CA THR A 59 0.77 20.92 -2.41
C THR A 59 0.95 19.97 -3.59
N PHE A 60 0.40 20.33 -4.73
CA PHE A 60 0.46 19.53 -5.95
C PHE A 60 1.29 20.23 -7.03
N LYS A 61 1.87 19.44 -7.93
CA LYS A 61 2.40 19.95 -9.18
C LYS A 61 1.25 20.55 -9.97
N ASN A 62 1.34 21.84 -10.28
CA ASN A 62 0.29 22.60 -10.98
C ASN A 62 0.74 22.95 -12.40
N ASP A 63 1.26 21.96 -13.12
CA ASP A 63 1.77 22.14 -14.49
C ASP A 63 0.62 22.24 -15.51
N THR A 64 -0.54 21.67 -15.18
CA THR A 64 -1.75 21.64 -16.03
C THR A 64 -3.02 21.65 -15.20
N ASN A 65 -4.11 22.15 -15.78
CA ASN A 65 -5.44 22.00 -15.21
C ASN A 65 -5.83 20.52 -15.10
N VAL A 66 -6.63 20.22 -14.08
CA VAL A 66 -7.18 18.89 -13.82
C VAL A 66 -8.70 18.89 -13.95
N PHE A 67 -9.27 17.72 -14.22
CA PHE A 67 -10.70 17.52 -14.38
C PHE A 67 -11.28 16.83 -13.14
N ILE A 68 -12.19 17.51 -12.44
CA ILE A 68 -12.96 16.96 -11.32
C ILE A 68 -14.35 16.53 -11.78
N THR A 69 -14.83 15.36 -11.32
CA THR A 69 -16.21 14.95 -11.57
C THR A 69 -17.20 15.87 -10.86
N LYS A 70 -18.38 16.04 -11.45
CA LYS A 70 -19.45 16.85 -10.83
C LYS A 70 -19.84 16.33 -9.44
N ASP A 71 -19.77 15.03 -9.20
CA ASP A 71 -20.11 14.42 -7.92
C ASP A 71 -19.05 14.73 -6.84
N LYS A 72 -17.75 14.65 -7.17
CA LYS A 72 -16.69 15.11 -6.25
C LYS A 72 -16.77 16.61 -5.99
N LEU A 73 -17.12 17.40 -7.00
CA LEU A 73 -17.35 18.84 -6.82
C LEU A 73 -18.56 19.12 -5.90
N ALA A 74 -19.65 18.34 -6.01
CA ALA A 74 -20.80 18.44 -5.11
C ALA A 74 -20.43 18.05 -3.67
N LYS A 75 -19.56 17.05 -3.48
CA LYS A 75 -19.01 16.71 -2.15
C LYS A 75 -18.23 17.88 -1.54
N GLN A 76 -17.52 18.68 -2.34
CA GLN A 76 -16.81 19.86 -1.84
C GLN A 76 -17.75 20.91 -1.22
N GLU A 77 -18.92 21.15 -1.82
CA GLU A 77 -19.92 22.04 -1.23
C GLU A 77 -20.30 21.63 0.20
N SER A 78 -20.54 20.32 0.42
CA SER A 78 -20.85 19.79 1.75
C SER A 78 -19.69 19.94 2.75
N ILE A 79 -18.44 19.85 2.28
CA ILE A 79 -17.24 20.04 3.11
C ILE A 79 -17.13 21.50 3.53
N TYR A 80 -17.33 22.44 2.61
CA TYR A 80 -17.33 23.87 2.93
C TYR A 80 -18.39 24.22 3.98
N GLN A 81 -19.61 23.70 3.81
CA GLN A 81 -20.68 23.87 4.81
C GLN A 81 -20.30 23.28 6.18
N THR A 82 -19.72 22.08 6.20
CA THR A 82 -19.27 21.42 7.45
C THR A 82 -18.19 22.24 8.16
N LEU A 83 -17.33 22.91 7.41
CA LEU A 83 -16.25 23.77 7.93
C LEU A 83 -16.71 25.20 8.24
N GLY A 84 -17.99 25.54 8.00
CA GLY A 84 -18.52 26.90 8.19
C GLY A 84 -17.94 27.92 7.20
N LEU A 85 -17.50 27.47 6.02
CA LEU A 85 -16.92 28.31 4.97
C LEU A 85 -17.95 28.62 3.89
N GLU A 86 -17.80 29.78 3.24
CA GLU A 86 -18.65 30.18 2.11
C GLU A 86 -18.33 29.34 0.87
N TRP A 87 -19.35 28.70 0.29
CA TRP A 87 -19.22 27.93 -0.94
C TRP A 87 -19.33 28.83 -2.18
N ASN A 88 -18.20 29.03 -2.85
CA ASN A 88 -18.13 29.68 -4.15
C ASN A 88 -17.80 28.63 -5.21
N LYS A 89 -18.84 28.15 -5.92
CA LYS A 89 -18.66 27.15 -6.97
C LYS A 89 -17.71 27.68 -8.06
N PRO A 90 -16.60 27.00 -8.35
CA PRO A 90 -15.61 27.50 -9.30
C PRO A 90 -16.11 27.43 -10.74
N ASN A 91 -15.66 28.37 -11.57
CA ASN A 91 -15.82 28.30 -13.03
C ASN A 91 -14.69 27.52 -13.67
N LYS A 92 -14.87 27.20 -14.96
CA LYS A 92 -13.90 26.46 -15.75
C LYS A 92 -12.54 27.19 -15.78
N GLY A 93 -11.48 26.46 -15.40
CA GLY A 93 -10.09 26.92 -15.44
C GLY A 93 -9.69 27.84 -14.29
N GLU A 94 -10.57 28.07 -13.30
CA GLU A 94 -10.24 28.87 -12.13
C GLU A 94 -9.33 28.13 -11.17
N ASN A 95 -8.53 28.91 -10.44
CA ASN A 95 -7.78 28.41 -9.29
C ASN A 95 -8.76 27.95 -8.22
N TYR A 96 -8.56 26.73 -7.73
CA TYR A 96 -9.45 26.10 -6.77
C TYR A 96 -8.67 25.41 -5.66
N ILE A 97 -9.02 25.72 -4.41
CA ILE A 97 -8.48 25.04 -3.24
C ILE A 97 -9.37 23.84 -2.96
N TYR A 98 -8.84 22.64 -3.18
CA TYR A 98 -9.54 21.42 -2.82
C TYR A 98 -9.54 21.26 -1.29
N ARG A 99 -10.67 20.91 -0.69
CA ARG A 99 -10.78 20.75 0.77
C ARG A 99 -11.12 19.33 1.16
N GLN A 100 -10.61 18.91 2.30
CA GLN A 100 -10.92 17.63 2.90
C GLN A 100 -11.08 17.82 4.40
N ASN A 101 -12.09 17.22 4.99
CA ASN A 101 -12.30 17.21 6.43
C ASN A 101 -12.08 15.81 7.00
N GLY A 102 -11.64 15.75 8.26
CA GLY A 102 -11.22 14.50 8.86
C GLY A 102 -10.40 14.72 10.12
N PHE A 103 -9.45 13.84 10.41
CA PHE A 103 -8.56 13.94 11.56
C PHE A 103 -7.10 13.89 11.13
N CYS A 104 -6.26 14.73 11.73
CA CYS A 104 -4.83 14.48 11.72
C CYS A 104 -4.49 13.24 12.55
N GLN A 105 -3.31 12.67 12.36
CA GLN A 105 -2.89 11.44 13.03
C GLN A 105 -3.00 11.50 14.56
N GLU A 106 -2.58 12.61 15.17
CA GLU A 106 -2.67 12.78 16.63
C GLU A 106 -4.11 12.85 17.14
N CYS A 107 -4.97 13.61 16.45
CA CYS A 107 -6.38 13.73 16.82
C CYS A 107 -7.12 12.42 16.56
N PHE A 108 -6.83 11.73 15.47
CA PHE A 108 -7.44 10.43 15.17
C PHE A 108 -7.16 9.43 16.29
N ALA A 109 -5.91 9.33 16.76
CA ALA A 109 -5.54 8.45 17.87
C ALA A 109 -6.30 8.76 19.18
N LYS A 110 -6.55 10.05 19.47
CA LYS A 110 -7.30 10.49 20.67
C LYS A 110 -8.80 10.27 20.55
N GLU A 111 -9.35 10.46 19.35
CA GLU A 111 -10.79 10.37 19.09
C GLU A 111 -11.24 8.95 18.73
N TYR A 112 -10.32 8.03 18.42
CA TYR A 112 -10.62 6.67 17.95
C TYR A 112 -11.62 5.93 18.84
N SER A 113 -11.46 6.00 20.17
CA SER A 113 -12.34 5.33 21.13
C SER A 113 -13.78 5.87 21.16
N LYS A 114 -14.00 7.07 20.60
CA LYS A 114 -15.32 7.70 20.48
C LYS A 114 -15.94 7.47 19.09
N LEU A 115 -15.18 6.92 18.14
CA LEU A 115 -15.70 6.61 16.81
C LEU A 115 -16.66 5.41 16.87
N PRO A 116 -17.61 5.31 15.93
CA PRO A 116 -18.54 4.18 15.88
C PRO A 116 -17.82 2.84 15.83
N ALA A 117 -18.43 1.78 16.37
CA ALA A 117 -17.83 0.44 16.47
C ALA A 117 -17.37 -0.15 15.12
N GLN A 118 -17.98 0.28 14.01
CA GLN A 118 -17.54 -0.08 12.65
C GLN A 118 -16.13 0.41 12.32
N GLN A 119 -15.61 1.44 12.99
CA GLN A 119 -14.24 1.94 12.79
C GLN A 119 -13.17 0.86 13.04
N GLU A 120 -13.46 -0.11 13.91
CA GLU A 120 -12.60 -1.27 14.15
C GLU A 120 -12.33 -2.11 12.90
N VAL A 121 -13.28 -2.13 11.95
CA VAL A 121 -13.11 -2.84 10.67
C VAL A 121 -11.90 -2.32 9.91
N TYR A 122 -11.74 -0.99 9.82
CA TYR A 122 -10.59 -0.40 9.13
C TYR A 122 -9.28 -0.76 9.83
N LYS A 123 -9.26 -0.67 11.17
CA LYS A 123 -8.06 -1.03 11.94
C LYS A 123 -7.67 -2.49 11.71
N MET A 124 -8.62 -3.42 11.85
CA MET A 124 -8.36 -4.85 11.63
C MET A 124 -7.90 -5.14 10.19
N ALA A 125 -8.51 -4.50 9.20
CA ALA A 125 -8.08 -4.66 7.81
C ALA A 125 -6.68 -4.09 7.56
N LYS A 126 -6.35 -2.96 8.19
CA LYS A 126 -5.01 -2.36 8.13
C LYS A 126 -3.97 -3.23 8.82
N ASP A 127 -4.31 -3.84 9.96
CA ASP A 127 -3.42 -4.76 10.69
C ASP A 127 -3.11 -6.02 9.83
N ILE A 128 -4.09 -6.55 9.09
CA ILE A 128 -3.89 -7.64 8.11
C ILE A 128 -2.96 -7.19 6.99
N PHE A 129 -3.24 -6.02 6.40
CA PHE A 129 -2.43 -5.46 5.32
C PHE A 129 -0.97 -5.21 5.74
N ASP A 130 -0.75 -4.70 6.94
CA ASP A 130 0.59 -4.46 7.47
C ASP A 130 1.32 -5.77 7.77
N ALA A 131 0.62 -6.82 8.22
CA ALA A 131 1.19 -8.16 8.37
C ALA A 131 1.59 -8.78 7.01
N ASP A 132 0.77 -8.60 5.97
CA ASP A 132 1.07 -9.05 4.59
C ASP A 132 2.35 -8.37 4.05
N ILE A 133 2.59 -7.11 4.39
CA ILE A 133 3.83 -6.38 4.03
C ILE A 133 5.01 -6.82 4.90
N ALA A 134 4.81 -6.93 6.21
CA ALA A 134 5.86 -7.30 7.16
C ALA A 134 6.45 -8.67 6.83
N LEU A 135 5.63 -9.66 6.46
CA LEU A 135 6.08 -10.99 6.04
C LEU A 135 7.20 -10.91 4.99
N ILE A 136 7.01 -10.09 3.94
CA ILE A 136 7.99 -9.98 2.84
C ILE A 136 9.27 -9.29 3.31
N ASN A 137 9.16 -8.24 4.11
CA ASN A 137 10.32 -7.52 4.64
C ASN A 137 11.13 -8.39 5.61
N ASP A 138 10.46 -9.05 6.55
CA ASP A 138 11.07 -9.92 7.54
C ASP A 138 11.73 -11.13 6.86
N ALA A 139 11.08 -11.72 5.86
CA ALA A 139 11.66 -12.80 5.07
C ALA A 139 12.91 -12.34 4.31
N LYS A 140 12.91 -11.14 3.72
CA LYS A 140 14.08 -10.57 3.03
C LYS A 140 15.26 -10.37 3.99
N GLU A 141 15.00 -9.89 5.19
CA GLU A 141 16.01 -9.75 6.24
C GLU A 141 16.57 -11.12 6.65
N LEU A 142 15.71 -12.10 6.94
CA LEU A 142 16.13 -13.46 7.29
C LEU A 142 16.95 -14.12 6.18
N MET A 143 16.51 -14.04 4.91
CA MET A 143 17.26 -14.55 3.78
C MET A 143 18.66 -13.93 3.68
N THR A 144 18.75 -12.62 3.91
CA THR A 144 20.02 -11.90 3.91
C THR A 144 20.94 -12.39 5.04
N GLU A 145 20.41 -12.60 6.24
CA GLU A 145 21.17 -13.11 7.38
C GLU A 145 21.58 -14.59 7.23
N THR A 146 20.72 -15.44 6.65
CA THR A 146 21.06 -16.82 6.29
C THR A 146 22.29 -16.86 5.39
N ILE A 147 22.33 -16.00 4.36
CA ILE A 147 23.44 -15.94 3.41
C ILE A 147 24.71 -15.46 4.10
N LYS A 148 24.64 -14.39 4.91
CA LYS A 148 25.80 -13.90 5.67
C LYS A 148 26.35 -14.95 6.63
N LYS A 149 25.47 -15.66 7.36
CA LYS A 149 25.85 -16.73 8.28
C LYS A 149 26.52 -17.87 7.54
N TRP A 150 25.96 -18.29 6.41
CA TRP A 150 26.58 -19.31 5.56
C TRP A 150 27.96 -18.89 5.06
N LEU A 151 28.09 -17.67 4.53
CA LEU A 151 29.39 -17.11 4.08
C LEU A 151 30.42 -17.11 5.20
N SER A 152 30.04 -16.69 6.42
CA SER A 152 30.93 -16.66 7.57
C SER A 152 31.41 -18.04 8.05
N GLY A 153 30.72 -19.11 7.65
CA GLY A 153 31.09 -20.49 7.94
C GLY A 153 32.02 -21.13 6.90
N ILE A 154 32.36 -20.41 5.82
CA ILE A 154 33.32 -20.88 4.81
C ILE A 154 34.72 -20.53 5.30
N GLU A 155 35.52 -21.53 5.67
CA GLU A 155 36.86 -21.31 6.20
C GLU A 155 37.95 -21.43 5.12
N THR A 156 37.71 -22.25 4.09
CA THR A 156 38.70 -22.56 3.06
C THR A 156 38.12 -22.56 1.65
N LEU A 157 38.99 -22.45 0.64
CA LEU A 157 38.58 -22.57 -0.77
C LEU A 157 38.06 -23.97 -1.14
N ASP A 158 38.52 -25.00 -0.44
CA ASP A 158 38.07 -26.37 -0.71
C ASP A 158 36.62 -26.59 -0.26
N ASP A 159 36.15 -25.86 0.77
CA ASP A 159 34.74 -25.83 1.17
C ASP A 159 33.83 -25.33 0.04
N VAL A 160 34.33 -24.40 -0.78
CA VAL A 160 33.59 -23.80 -1.91
C VAL A 160 33.66 -24.66 -3.17
N LYS A 161 34.83 -25.24 -3.48
CA LYS A 161 35.02 -26.06 -4.71
C LYS A 161 34.05 -27.24 -4.79
N ASN A 162 33.70 -27.83 -3.65
CA ASN A 162 32.78 -28.96 -3.57
C ASN A 162 31.32 -28.60 -3.89
N LEU A 163 30.99 -27.31 -3.96
CA LEU A 163 29.63 -26.82 -4.23
C LEU A 163 29.34 -26.59 -5.72
N GLU A 164 30.35 -26.74 -6.59
CA GLU A 164 30.22 -26.61 -8.06
C GLU A 164 29.57 -25.30 -8.55
N LEU A 165 29.81 -24.19 -7.85
CA LEU A 165 29.22 -22.87 -8.12
C LEU A 165 29.91 -22.13 -9.29
N ASN A 166 29.83 -22.70 -10.50
CA ASN A 166 30.62 -22.28 -11.66
C ASN A 166 29.99 -21.13 -12.47
N THR A 167 28.68 -20.93 -12.37
CA THR A 167 27.96 -19.86 -13.07
C THR A 167 27.14 -19.00 -12.10
N TYR A 168 26.77 -17.79 -12.54
CA TYR A 168 25.86 -16.93 -11.79
C TYR A 168 24.55 -17.67 -11.42
N LEU A 169 24.02 -18.50 -12.34
CA LEU A 169 22.77 -19.21 -12.11
C LEU A 169 22.94 -20.30 -11.04
N ASP A 170 24.10 -20.98 -11.02
CA ASP A 170 24.42 -21.98 -10.00
C ASP A 170 24.52 -21.33 -8.62
N ILE A 171 25.23 -20.21 -8.52
CA ILE A 171 25.33 -19.42 -7.28
C ILE A 171 23.94 -18.98 -6.82
N ARG A 172 23.16 -18.36 -7.70
CA ARG A 172 21.80 -17.89 -7.40
C ARG A 172 20.91 -19.03 -6.87
N ASN A 173 20.86 -20.15 -7.59
CA ASN A 173 20.01 -21.28 -7.21
C ASN A 173 20.46 -21.91 -5.89
N TYR A 174 21.78 -22.00 -5.66
CA TYR A 174 22.32 -22.51 -4.41
C TYR A 174 21.96 -21.61 -3.23
N LEU A 175 22.14 -20.29 -3.35
CA LEU A 175 21.78 -19.32 -2.30
C LEU A 175 20.27 -19.33 -2.01
N LEU A 176 19.42 -19.41 -3.04
CA LEU A 176 17.98 -19.55 -2.86
C LEU A 176 17.61 -20.87 -2.17
N ASN A 177 18.30 -21.96 -2.49
CA ASN A 177 18.10 -23.24 -1.83
C ASN A 177 18.55 -23.20 -0.35
N LEU A 178 19.64 -22.50 -0.02
CA LEU A 178 20.03 -22.27 1.37
C LEU A 178 18.91 -21.58 2.15
N CYS A 179 18.36 -20.49 1.62
CA CYS A 179 17.24 -19.80 2.22
C CYS A 179 16.00 -20.70 2.34
N SER A 180 15.68 -21.47 1.31
CA SER A 180 14.52 -22.38 1.31
C SER A 180 14.58 -23.43 2.42
N ASN A 181 15.79 -23.84 2.81
CA ASN A 181 16.02 -24.83 3.85
C ASN A 181 16.29 -24.21 5.24
N ASP A 182 16.25 -22.88 5.38
CA ASP A 182 16.43 -22.22 6.66
C ASP A 182 15.19 -22.42 7.55
N PHE A 183 15.41 -22.88 8.78
CA PHE A 183 14.35 -23.12 9.75
C PHE A 183 13.61 -21.83 10.12
N SER A 184 14.31 -20.70 10.24
CA SER A 184 13.72 -19.41 10.62
C SER A 184 12.76 -18.88 9.56
N ILE A 185 12.98 -19.18 8.28
CA ILE A 185 12.06 -18.82 7.19
C ILE A 185 10.77 -19.65 7.27
N ASN A 186 10.88 -20.94 7.56
CA ASN A 186 9.71 -21.82 7.77
C ASN A 186 8.90 -21.41 9.02
N GLU A 187 9.61 -21.05 10.10
CA GLU A 187 9.00 -20.58 11.35
C GLU A 187 8.26 -19.25 11.14
N LEU A 188 8.87 -18.29 10.43
CA LEU A 188 8.23 -17.02 10.06
C LEU A 188 6.91 -17.25 9.32
N LEU A 189 6.93 -18.10 8.30
CA LEU A 189 5.73 -18.39 7.51
C LEU A 189 4.65 -19.07 8.36
N THR A 190 5.01 -20.06 9.18
CA THR A 190 4.06 -20.76 10.06
C THR A 190 3.39 -19.79 11.05
N ASN A 191 4.17 -18.88 11.63
CA ASN A 191 3.65 -17.86 12.56
C ASN A 191 2.73 -16.87 11.84
N TYR A 192 3.10 -16.43 10.65
CA TYR A 192 2.27 -15.56 9.81
C TYR A 192 0.95 -16.25 9.44
N GLU A 193 0.97 -17.48 8.95
CA GLU A 193 -0.24 -18.23 8.57
C GLU A 193 -1.23 -18.36 9.72
N TYR A 194 -0.71 -18.65 10.92
CA TYR A 194 -1.54 -18.72 12.13
C TYR A 194 -2.14 -17.36 12.48
N ASP A 195 -1.34 -16.29 12.51
CA ASP A 195 -1.81 -14.95 12.87
C ASP A 195 -2.81 -14.41 11.83
N ILE A 196 -2.50 -14.50 10.54
CA ILE A 196 -3.33 -13.96 9.46
C ILE A 196 -4.68 -14.68 9.37
N THR A 197 -4.70 -16.01 9.55
CA THR A 197 -5.94 -16.80 9.58
C THR A 197 -6.86 -16.32 10.70
N ASN A 198 -6.31 -16.11 11.89
CA ASN A 198 -7.07 -15.62 13.04
C ASN A 198 -7.59 -14.20 12.84
N LYS A 199 -6.76 -13.27 12.31
CA LYS A 199 -7.19 -11.90 12.02
C LYS A 199 -8.30 -11.86 10.97
N ILE A 200 -8.17 -12.63 9.88
CA ILE A 200 -9.20 -12.71 8.83
C ILE A 200 -10.51 -13.27 9.41
N ALA A 201 -10.45 -14.35 10.19
CA ALA A 201 -11.65 -14.92 10.82
C ALA A 201 -12.35 -13.92 11.75
N LEU A 202 -11.58 -13.20 12.57
CA LEU A 202 -12.11 -12.17 13.47
C LEU A 202 -12.80 -11.04 12.69
N LEU A 203 -12.17 -10.56 11.62
CA LEU A 203 -12.72 -9.49 10.79
C LEU A 203 -13.99 -9.94 10.05
N LYS A 204 -13.99 -11.15 9.46
CA LYS A 204 -15.20 -11.72 8.84
C LYS A 204 -16.35 -11.85 9.83
N GLY A 205 -16.05 -12.29 11.07
CA GLY A 205 -17.02 -12.33 12.16
C GLY A 205 -17.59 -10.95 12.49
N LYS A 206 -16.72 -9.93 12.59
CA LYS A 206 -17.15 -8.54 12.83
C LYS A 206 -18.04 -7.99 11.71
N LEU A 207 -17.66 -8.23 10.45
CA LEU A 207 -18.47 -7.81 9.29
C LEU A 207 -19.85 -8.45 9.31
N THR A 208 -19.93 -9.74 9.65
CA THR A 208 -21.21 -10.47 9.79
C THR A 208 -22.09 -9.85 10.87
N LEU A 209 -21.52 -9.52 12.04
CA LEU A 209 -22.24 -8.93 13.16
C LEU A 209 -22.75 -7.50 12.90
N LEU A 210 -22.10 -6.75 12.00
CA LEU A 210 -22.51 -5.39 11.67
C LEU A 210 -23.77 -5.34 10.79
N GLU A 211 -24.04 -6.41 10.01
CA GLU A 211 -25.20 -6.54 9.12
C GLU A 211 -25.42 -5.30 8.20
N GLN A 212 -24.33 -4.76 7.65
CA GLN A 212 -24.34 -3.57 6.79
C GLN A 212 -23.62 -3.84 5.47
N ASP A 213 -24.20 -3.38 4.36
CA ASP A 213 -23.55 -3.48 3.03
C ASP A 213 -22.48 -2.40 2.83
N LYS A 214 -22.58 -1.29 3.58
CA LYS A 214 -21.67 -0.14 3.52
C LYS A 214 -21.34 0.38 4.91
N LEU A 215 -20.07 0.69 5.12
CA LEU A 215 -19.54 1.24 6.37
C LEU A 215 -18.98 2.63 6.13
N ASN A 216 -19.24 3.57 7.03
CA ASN A 216 -18.63 4.90 6.99
C ASN A 216 -17.45 4.94 7.97
N LEU A 217 -16.24 4.93 7.43
CA LEU A 217 -15.00 4.75 8.19
C LEU A 217 -14.06 5.93 7.93
N PHE A 218 -13.34 6.35 8.95
CA PHE A 218 -12.18 7.21 8.77
C PHE A 218 -10.99 6.36 8.30
N VAL A 219 -10.57 6.56 7.05
CA VAL A 219 -9.45 5.83 6.43
C VAL A 219 -8.25 6.73 6.27
N GLN A 220 -7.07 6.15 6.40
CA GLN A 220 -5.80 6.87 6.29
C GLN A 220 -5.48 7.12 4.82
N ILE A 221 -5.07 8.34 4.51
CA ILE A 221 -4.44 8.72 3.25
C ILE A 221 -3.02 9.18 3.50
N ASP A 222 -2.14 8.78 2.60
CA ASP A 222 -0.78 9.30 2.51
C ASP A 222 -0.79 10.54 1.60
N ASN A 223 -0.42 11.69 2.14
CA ASN A 223 -0.38 12.95 1.41
C ASN A 223 0.71 12.99 0.32
N SER A 224 1.64 12.02 0.32
CA SER A 224 2.72 11.89 -0.67
C SER A 224 2.32 11.06 -1.89
N VAL A 225 1.13 10.45 -1.85
CA VAL A 225 0.61 9.62 -2.94
C VAL A 225 -0.38 10.43 -3.78
N TYR A 226 -0.29 10.23 -5.09
CA TYR A 226 -1.21 10.83 -6.04
C TYR A 226 -2.67 10.44 -5.78
N GLU A 227 -3.62 11.32 -6.12
CA GLU A 227 -5.06 11.06 -5.97
C GLU A 227 -5.84 11.36 -7.25
N SER A 228 -6.93 10.61 -7.49
CA SER A 228 -7.82 10.85 -8.63
C SER A 228 -9.04 11.67 -8.22
N LEU A 229 -9.32 12.72 -8.99
CA LEU A 229 -10.51 13.56 -8.93
C LEU A 229 -11.67 13.01 -9.77
N SER A 230 -11.60 11.74 -10.16
CA SER A 230 -12.68 11.03 -10.84
C SER A 230 -13.10 9.79 -10.06
N ASP A 231 -14.41 9.52 -10.04
CA ASP A 231 -14.99 8.33 -9.41
C ASP A 231 -14.96 7.08 -10.32
N GLU A 232 -14.77 7.25 -11.64
CA GLU A 232 -14.91 6.17 -12.64
C GLU A 232 -13.60 5.81 -13.35
N LEU A 233 -12.71 6.78 -13.60
CA LEU A 233 -11.47 6.58 -14.37
C LEU A 233 -10.27 7.26 -13.72
N TYR A 234 -9.15 6.56 -13.56
CA TYR A 234 -7.87 7.20 -13.28
C TYR A 234 -7.21 7.57 -14.61
N ASN A 235 -6.90 8.84 -14.85
CA ASN A 235 -6.11 9.27 -16.01
C ASN A 235 -5.26 10.49 -15.68
N GLU A 236 -4.26 10.79 -16.51
CA GLU A 236 -3.31 11.90 -16.30
C GLU A 236 -3.99 13.28 -16.13
N TYR A 237 -5.20 13.46 -16.67
CA TYR A 237 -5.96 14.72 -16.59
C TYR A 237 -6.83 14.82 -15.33
N THR A 238 -7.02 13.74 -14.57
CA THR A 238 -7.84 13.73 -13.35
C THR A 238 -7.01 13.56 -12.09
N VAL A 239 -5.68 13.50 -12.20
CA VAL A 239 -4.81 13.13 -11.09
C VAL A 239 -4.07 14.34 -10.53
N LEU A 240 -4.11 14.47 -9.21
CA LEU A 240 -3.29 15.41 -8.47
C LEU A 240 -1.99 14.71 -8.07
N MET A 241 -0.86 15.26 -8.51
CA MET A 241 0.48 14.74 -8.20
C MET A 241 1.09 15.57 -7.08
N PRO A 242 1.24 15.04 -5.85
CA PRO A 242 1.84 15.80 -4.75
C PRO A 242 3.30 16.14 -5.03
N THR A 243 3.74 17.27 -4.49
CA THR A 243 5.17 17.63 -4.44
C THR A 243 5.89 16.80 -3.39
N GLU A 244 7.22 16.71 -3.48
CA GLU A 244 8.07 15.94 -2.54
C GLU A 244 7.94 16.41 -1.07
N ASN A 245 7.51 17.66 -0.85
CA ASN A 245 7.30 18.22 0.49
C ASN A 245 5.97 17.80 1.12
N SER A 246 5.06 17.21 0.35
CA SER A 246 3.73 16.83 0.82
C SER A 246 3.77 15.46 1.49
N THR A 247 4.15 15.45 2.77
CA THR A 247 4.30 14.21 3.55
C THR A 247 3.23 14.07 4.64
N GLY A 248 3.15 12.88 5.21
CA GLY A 248 2.33 12.59 6.39
C GLY A 248 0.92 12.09 6.05
N TYR A 249 0.16 11.80 7.10
CA TYR A 249 -1.11 11.10 6.98
C TYR A 249 -2.30 11.94 7.44
N PHE A 250 -3.43 11.72 6.77
CA PHE A 250 -4.71 12.29 7.16
C PHE A 250 -5.79 11.21 7.18
N TYR A 251 -6.77 11.30 8.08
CA TYR A 251 -7.85 10.33 8.19
C TYR A 251 -9.15 10.98 7.76
N TYR A 252 -9.73 10.54 6.67
CA TYR A 252 -10.97 11.13 6.14
C TYR A 252 -12.10 10.12 6.12
N ASN A 253 -13.33 10.60 6.27
CA ASN A 253 -14.50 9.74 6.26
C ASN A 253 -14.81 9.24 4.85
N PHE A 254 -14.92 7.93 4.70
CA PHE A 254 -15.18 7.26 3.43
C PHE A 254 -16.23 6.17 3.59
N SER A 255 -17.11 6.06 2.60
CA SER A 255 -18.17 5.03 2.55
C SER A 255 -17.67 3.82 1.77
N ILE A 256 -17.45 2.71 2.47
CA ILE A 256 -16.81 1.51 1.93
C ILE A 256 -17.83 0.39 1.84
N SER A 257 -17.89 -0.28 0.69
CA SER A 257 -18.71 -1.48 0.50
C SER A 257 -18.05 -2.68 1.16
N VAL A 258 -18.82 -3.45 1.92
CA VAL A 258 -18.36 -4.68 2.58
C VAL A 258 -17.88 -5.72 1.57
N ASP A 259 -18.49 -5.80 0.38
CA ASP A 259 -18.02 -6.68 -0.69
C ASP A 259 -16.57 -6.40 -1.09
N LYS A 260 -16.17 -5.12 -1.15
CA LYS A 260 -14.77 -4.76 -1.46
C LYS A 260 -13.81 -5.22 -0.38
N ILE A 261 -14.23 -5.15 0.88
CA ILE A 261 -13.45 -5.66 2.01
C ILE A 261 -13.34 -7.19 1.90
N ASN A 262 -14.44 -7.88 1.61
CA ASN A 262 -14.44 -9.34 1.43
C ASN A 262 -13.51 -9.79 0.31
N LEU A 263 -13.47 -9.08 -0.83
CA LEU A 263 -12.50 -9.37 -1.90
C LEU A 263 -11.05 -9.34 -1.40
N PHE A 264 -10.67 -8.37 -0.56
CA PHE A 264 -9.35 -8.33 0.06
C PHE A 264 -9.11 -9.49 1.03
N LEU A 265 -10.13 -9.91 1.77
CA LEU A 265 -10.04 -11.02 2.73
C LEU A 265 -10.03 -12.41 2.06
N GLU A 266 -10.57 -12.52 0.85
CA GLU A 266 -10.63 -13.75 0.06
C GLU A 266 -9.43 -13.91 -0.88
N GLN A 267 -8.66 -12.84 -1.09
CA GLN A 267 -7.45 -12.89 -1.89
C GLN A 267 -6.46 -13.92 -1.33
N GLU A 268 -5.89 -14.70 -2.24
CA GLU A 268 -4.81 -15.65 -1.96
C GLU A 268 -3.63 -14.94 -1.27
N ARG A 269 -3.03 -15.62 -0.30
CA ARG A 269 -1.86 -15.16 0.48
C ARG A 269 -0.75 -16.18 0.34
N VAL A 270 0.47 -15.76 0.64
CA VAL A 270 1.65 -16.63 0.64
C VAL A 270 1.39 -17.79 1.62
N GLY A 271 1.42 -19.03 1.11
CA GLY A 271 1.10 -20.23 1.86
C GLY A 271 2.17 -21.32 1.81
N ASN A 272 3.34 -21.03 1.22
CA ASN A 272 4.51 -21.90 1.28
C ASN A 272 5.81 -21.13 1.08
N VAL A 273 6.94 -21.75 1.48
CA VAL A 273 8.27 -21.13 1.39
C VAL A 273 8.67 -20.80 -0.05
N PHE A 274 8.24 -21.61 -1.02
CA PHE A 274 8.55 -21.35 -2.43
C PHE A 274 7.86 -20.07 -2.93
N GLU A 275 6.59 -19.85 -2.61
CA GLU A 275 5.89 -18.59 -2.86
C GLU A 275 6.55 -17.42 -2.15
N LEU A 276 6.89 -17.58 -0.87
CA LEU A 276 7.54 -16.52 -0.09
C LEU A 276 8.85 -16.05 -0.73
N ILE A 277 9.72 -17.00 -1.10
CA ILE A 277 11.00 -16.69 -1.75
C ILE A 277 10.80 -16.04 -3.11
N ASN A 278 9.78 -16.45 -3.87
CA ASN A 278 9.47 -15.82 -5.15
C ASN A 278 8.94 -14.39 -4.98
N GLU A 279 8.12 -14.11 -3.95
CA GLU A 279 7.62 -12.77 -3.66
C GLU A 279 8.72 -11.84 -3.15
N VAL A 280 9.63 -12.33 -2.30
CA VAL A 280 10.81 -11.56 -1.86
C VAL A 280 11.75 -11.28 -3.03
N GLY A 281 11.92 -12.25 -3.91
CA GLY A 281 12.85 -12.19 -5.04
C GLY A 281 14.30 -12.41 -4.63
N PHE A 282 15.18 -12.34 -5.64
CA PHE A 282 16.62 -12.51 -5.46
C PHE A 282 17.33 -11.14 -5.50
N SER A 283 18.35 -10.96 -4.65
CA SER A 283 19.16 -9.75 -4.63
C SER A 283 20.57 -10.04 -5.17
N ASP A 284 20.98 -9.34 -6.23
CA ASP A 284 22.31 -9.51 -6.85
C ASP A 284 23.46 -9.25 -5.88
N ILE A 285 23.24 -8.41 -4.87
CA ILE A 285 24.20 -8.13 -3.80
C ILE A 285 24.67 -9.40 -3.09
N TRP A 286 23.84 -10.45 -3.03
CA TRP A 286 24.19 -11.72 -2.40
C TRP A 286 25.24 -12.49 -3.21
N VAL A 287 25.21 -12.39 -4.54
CA VAL A 287 26.25 -12.96 -5.41
C VAL A 287 27.54 -12.15 -5.27
N GLU A 288 27.44 -10.82 -5.23
CA GLU A 288 28.59 -9.94 -5.03
C GLU A 288 29.33 -10.29 -3.74
N TRP A 289 28.60 -10.44 -2.62
CA TRP A 289 29.18 -10.86 -1.34
C TRP A 289 29.90 -12.21 -1.42
N PHE A 290 29.29 -13.19 -2.09
CA PHE A 290 29.93 -14.50 -2.28
C PHE A 290 31.24 -14.37 -3.07
N LEU A 291 31.24 -13.65 -4.19
CA LEU A 291 32.43 -13.46 -5.01
C LEU A 291 33.54 -12.69 -4.29
N GLU A 292 33.19 -11.67 -3.50
CA GLU A 292 34.13 -10.93 -2.65
C GLU A 292 34.76 -11.84 -1.58
N TYR A 293 33.96 -12.68 -0.94
CA TYR A 293 34.44 -13.61 0.09
C TYR A 293 35.41 -14.63 -0.50
N VAL A 294 35.05 -15.26 -1.62
CA VAL A 294 35.91 -16.23 -2.34
C VAL A 294 37.21 -15.58 -2.83
N THR A 295 37.15 -14.33 -3.30
CA THR A 295 38.35 -13.59 -3.71
C THR A 295 39.28 -13.32 -2.53
N THR A 296 38.73 -13.07 -1.35
CA THR A 296 39.51 -12.85 -0.13
C THR A 296 40.21 -14.13 0.33
N LEU A 297 39.55 -15.29 0.24
CA LEU A 297 40.15 -16.60 0.55
C LEU A 297 41.26 -17.02 -0.42
N ASN A 298 41.33 -16.44 -1.62
CA ASN A 298 42.38 -16.67 -2.61
C ASN A 298 43.65 -15.83 -2.39
N LYS A 299 43.63 -14.87 -1.47
CA LYS A 299 44.78 -14.00 -1.15
C LYS A 299 45.55 -14.52 0.05
#